data_AF-A0A974PWP4-F1
#
_entry.id   AF-A0A974PWP4-F1
#
_cell.length_a   1.000
_cell.length_b   1.000
_cell.length_c   1.000
_cell.angle_alpha   90.00
_cell.angle_beta   90.00
_cell.angle_gamma   90.00
#
_symmetry.space_group_name_H-M   'P 1'
#
loop_
_entity.id
_entity.type
_entity.pdbx_description
1 polymer ?
#
loop_
_entity_poly.entity_id
_entity_poly.type
_entity_poly.pdbx_seq_one_letter_code
_entity_poly.pdbx_strand_id
1 'polypeptide(L)'
;MNPKEPDDDTPRRGRPRTRFADRDEQVRQNMRLYRARRAAELEALAKALDRLAASVAGGDLQATFRAAAAAAGLWSASALKDNVIKNRQRRRTAAGKRA
;
A
#
# COMPACT_ATOMS: atom_id res chain seq x y z
N MET A 1 50.13 -18.28 39.56
CA MET A 1 49.82 -19.29 38.52
C MET A 1 48.33 -19.21 38.23
N ASN A 2 48.02 -18.91 36.95
CA ASN A 2 46.78 -19.03 36.18
C ASN A 2 45.66 -19.96 36.71
N PRO A 3 44.46 -19.96 36.09
CA PRO A 3 43.59 -18.85 35.67
C PRO A 3 42.09 -19.23 35.95
N LYS A 4 41.12 -18.39 35.55
CA LYS A 4 39.87 -18.78 34.84
C LYS A 4 38.79 -17.70 35.00
N GLU A 5 38.77 -16.81 34.01
CA GLU A 5 37.50 -16.40 33.43
C GLU A 5 36.84 -17.63 32.80
N PRO A 6 35.52 -17.79 32.93
CA PRO A 6 34.73 -18.32 31.85
C PRO A 6 33.84 -17.21 31.30
N ASP A 7 34.00 -16.98 30.00
CA ASP A 7 33.11 -16.26 29.11
C ASP A 7 31.64 -16.52 29.44
N ASP A 8 30.93 -15.49 29.91
CA ASP A 8 29.48 -15.54 30.06
C ASP A 8 28.81 -14.99 28.81
N ASP A 9 29.20 -15.55 27.65
CA ASP A 9 28.52 -15.36 26.36
C ASP A 9 27.40 -16.41 26.22
N THR A 10 26.63 -16.59 27.29
CA THR A 10 25.45 -17.45 27.29
C THR A 10 24.27 -16.67 26.69
N PRO A 11 23.67 -17.12 25.56
CA PRO A 11 22.44 -16.52 25.10
C PRO A 11 21.39 -16.76 26.18
N ARG A 12 20.93 -15.69 26.83
CA ARG A 12 19.85 -15.72 27.83
C ARG A 12 18.59 -16.33 27.22
N ARG A 13 18.51 -17.66 27.24
CA ARG A 13 17.33 -18.47 26.92
C ARG A 13 16.36 -18.31 28.08
N GLY A 14 15.49 -17.30 28.05
CA GLY A 14 14.65 -17.07 29.22
C GLY A 14 13.52 -16.06 29.13
N ARG A 15 13.18 -15.53 27.97
CA ARG A 15 11.87 -14.88 27.80
C ARG A 15 11.21 -15.43 26.55
N PRO A 16 10.01 -16.05 26.66
CA PRO A 16 9.19 -16.26 25.48
C PRO A 16 9.08 -14.90 24.79
N ARG A 17 9.55 -14.75 23.55
CA ARG A 17 9.28 -13.55 22.76
C ARG A 17 7.77 -13.56 22.56
N THR A 18 7.09 -12.89 23.48
CA THR A 18 5.65 -12.94 23.64
C THR A 18 5.04 -12.35 22.38
N ARG A 19 4.00 -13.02 21.86
CA ARG A 19 3.03 -12.68 20.80
C ARG A 19 2.94 -11.22 20.28
N PHE A 20 3.28 -10.22 21.09
CA PHE A 20 3.41 -8.80 20.72
C PHE A 20 4.57 -8.51 19.76
N ALA A 21 5.76 -9.09 19.96
CA ALA A 21 6.88 -8.90 19.04
C ALA A 21 6.58 -9.48 17.65
N ASP A 22 5.85 -10.60 17.62
CA ASP A 22 5.36 -11.23 16.39
C ASP A 22 4.24 -10.40 15.75
N ARG A 23 3.37 -9.76 16.55
CA ARG A 23 2.34 -8.85 16.06
C ARG A 23 2.94 -7.63 15.38
N ASP A 24 3.96 -7.01 15.95
CA ASP A 24 4.62 -5.85 15.35
C ASP A 24 5.36 -6.23 14.05
N GLU A 25 5.97 -7.41 14.01
CA GLU A 25 6.55 -7.96 12.77
C GLU A 25 5.47 -8.22 11.72
N GLN A 26 4.33 -8.83 12.10
CA GLN A 26 3.19 -9.04 11.20
C GLN A 26 2.64 -7.73 10.66
N VAL A 27 2.52 -6.69 11.51
CA VAL A 27 2.08 -5.36 11.07
C VAL A 27 3.09 -4.77 10.09
N ARG A 28 4.40 -4.85 10.36
CA ARG A 28 5.44 -4.37 9.43
C ARG A 28 5.39 -5.11 8.10
N GLN A 29 5.24 -6.42 8.11
CA GLN A 29 5.11 -7.24 6.89
C GLN A 29 3.85 -6.88 6.10
N ASN A 30 2.70 -6.76 6.78
CA ASN A 30 1.44 -6.36 6.15
C ASN A 30 1.53 -4.96 5.55
N MET A 31 2.17 -4.01 6.25
CA MET A 31 2.37 -2.66 5.74
C MET A 31 3.31 -2.64 4.54
N ARG A 32 4.33 -3.48 4.50
CA ARG A 32 5.21 -3.64 3.32
C ARG A 32 4.42 -4.15 2.11
N LEU A 33 3.62 -5.21 2.30
CA LEU A 33 2.77 -5.76 1.24
C LEU A 33 1.73 -4.74 0.75
N TYR A 34 1.10 -4.02 1.66
CA TYR A 34 0.17 -2.94 1.33
C TYR A 34 0.85 -1.85 0.48
N ARG A 35 2.03 -1.37 0.88
CA ARG A 35 2.78 -0.36 0.13
C ARG A 35 3.18 -0.86 -1.26
N ALA A 36 3.63 -2.11 -1.37
CA ALA A 36 4.00 -2.71 -2.64
C ALA A 36 2.80 -2.82 -3.59
N ARG A 37 1.65 -3.32 -3.11
CA ARG A 37 0.40 -3.37 -3.89
C ARG A 37 -0.03 -1.98 -4.34
N ARG A 38 0.02 -1.01 -3.43
CA ARG A 38 -0.31 0.39 -3.73
C ARG A 38 0.60 0.99 -4.80
N ALA A 39 1.90 0.73 -4.74
CA ALA A 39 2.85 1.19 -5.74
C ALA A 39 2.55 0.57 -7.11
N ALA A 40 2.29 -0.73 -7.17
CA ALA A 40 1.92 -1.42 -8.41
C ALA A 40 0.61 -0.89 -9.01
N GLU A 41 -0.40 -0.61 -8.18
CA GLU A 41 -1.66 0.00 -8.63
C GLU A 41 -1.44 1.41 -9.22
N LEU A 42 -0.63 2.24 -8.55
CA LEU A 42 -0.30 3.57 -9.04
C LEU A 42 0.47 3.52 -10.36
N GLU A 43 1.44 2.61 -10.48
CA GLU A 43 2.22 2.41 -11.70
C GLU A 43 1.33 1.94 -12.86
N ALA A 44 0.43 0.99 -12.62
CA ALA A 44 -0.51 0.50 -13.63
C ALA A 44 -1.45 1.62 -14.11
N LEU A 45 -1.95 2.43 -13.17
CA LEU A 45 -2.81 3.58 -13.50
C LEU A 45 -2.04 4.64 -14.28
N ALA A 46 -0.80 4.97 -13.88
CA ALA A 46 0.05 5.92 -14.59
C ALA A 46 0.27 5.49 -16.04
N LYS A 47 0.66 4.23 -16.27
CA LYS A 47 0.84 3.68 -17.63
C LYS A 47 -0.44 3.73 -18.47
N ALA A 48 -1.61 3.49 -17.86
CA ALA A 48 -2.88 3.57 -18.56
C ALA A 48 -3.24 5.03 -18.94
N LEU A 49 -2.95 5.99 -18.06
CA LEU A 49 -3.15 7.41 -18.34
C LEU A 49 -2.18 7.92 -19.40
N ASP A 50 -0.92 7.49 -19.40
CA ASP A 50 0.05 7.83 -20.44
C ASP A 50 -0.39 7.34 -21.82
N ARG A 51 -0.92 6.10 -21.88
CA ARG A 51 -1.50 5.55 -23.12
C ARG A 51 -2.72 6.34 -23.59
N LEU A 52 -3.58 6.77 -22.66
CA LEU A 52 -4.72 7.62 -22.97
C LEU A 52 -4.27 8.99 -23.51
N ALA A 53 -3.27 9.62 -22.88
CA ALA A 53 -2.73 10.89 -23.34
C ALA A 53 -2.14 10.76 -24.75
N ALA A 54 -1.38 9.69 -25.01
CA ALA A 54 -0.84 9.39 -26.33
C ALA A 54 -1.93 9.14 -27.37
N SER A 55 -3.00 8.41 -27.04
CA SER A 55 -4.11 8.17 -27.98
C SER A 55 -4.89 9.45 -28.29
N VAL A 56 -5.09 10.32 -27.29
CA VAL A 56 -5.73 11.62 -27.49
C VAL A 56 -4.90 12.50 -28.42
N ALA A 57 -3.58 12.54 -28.22
CA ALA A 57 -2.67 13.29 -29.09
C ALA A 57 -2.64 12.75 -30.52
N GLY A 58 -2.83 11.43 -30.70
CA GLY A 58 -2.91 10.79 -32.01
C GLY A 58 -4.21 11.03 -32.78
N GLY A 59 -5.26 11.55 -32.12
CA GLY A 59 -6.53 11.91 -32.78
C GLY A 59 -7.45 10.73 -33.16
N ASP A 60 -7.06 9.49 -32.88
CA ASP A 60 -7.93 8.32 -33.07
C ASP A 60 -8.94 8.21 -31.92
N LEU A 61 -10.20 8.51 -32.24
CA LEU A 61 -11.32 8.43 -31.30
C LEU A 61 -11.53 7.02 -30.76
N GLN A 62 -11.43 5.99 -31.59
CA GLN A 62 -11.68 4.61 -31.17
C GLN A 62 -10.56 4.11 -30.25
N ALA A 63 -9.31 4.41 -30.57
CA ALA A 63 -8.18 4.14 -29.68
C ALA A 63 -8.31 4.89 -28.35
N THR A 64 -8.73 6.15 -28.40
CA THR A 64 -8.95 6.99 -27.21
C THR A 64 -10.02 6.41 -26.30
N PHE A 65 -11.17 6.00 -26.83
CA PHE A 65 -12.23 5.38 -26.03
C PHE A 65 -11.77 4.07 -25.38
N ARG A 66 -11.02 3.23 -26.11
CA ARG A 66 -10.46 1.97 -25.55
C ARG A 66 -9.47 2.25 -24.43
N ALA A 67 -8.57 3.22 -24.62
CA ALA A 67 -7.61 3.62 -23.59
C ALA A 67 -8.31 4.20 -22.34
N ALA A 68 -9.35 5.01 -22.56
CA ALA A 68 -10.15 5.60 -21.48
C ALA A 68 -10.90 4.52 -20.69
N ALA A 69 -11.52 3.55 -21.37
CA ALA A 69 -12.19 2.42 -20.73
C ALA A 69 -11.22 1.57 -19.89
N ALA A 70 -9.99 1.34 -20.37
CA ALA A 70 -8.97 0.63 -19.61
C ALA A 70 -8.54 1.39 -18.34
N ALA A 71 -8.28 2.70 -18.45
CA ALA A 71 -7.94 3.54 -17.30
C ALA A 71 -9.09 3.61 -16.28
N ALA A 72 -10.34 3.75 -16.74
CA ALA A 72 -11.53 3.75 -15.90
C ALA A 72 -11.74 2.39 -15.21
N GLY A 73 -11.49 1.28 -15.90
CA GLY A 73 -11.54 -0.06 -15.34
C GLY A 73 -10.54 -0.25 -14.20
N LEU A 74 -9.28 0.14 -14.41
CA LEU A 74 -8.23 0.10 -13.39
C LEU A 74 -8.58 0.97 -12.17
N TRP A 75 -9.08 2.19 -12.40
CA TRP A 75 -9.53 3.06 -11.31
C TRP A 75 -10.71 2.44 -10.54
N SER A 76 -11.67 1.85 -11.24
CA SER A 76 -12.86 1.27 -10.61
C SER A 76 -12.53 0.08 -9.72
N ALA A 77 -11.55 -0.74 -10.11
CA ALA A 77 -11.07 -1.90 -9.37
C ALA A 77 -10.00 -1.57 -8.30
N SER A 78 -9.48 -0.33 -8.27
CA SER A 78 -8.38 0.04 -7.38
C SER A 78 -8.83 0.23 -5.93
N ALA A 79 -8.02 -0.28 -5.00
CA ALA A 79 -8.19 -0.03 -3.57
C ALA A 79 -7.95 1.45 -3.20
N LEU A 80 -7.31 2.24 -4.09
CA LEU A 80 -7.15 3.69 -3.93
C LEU A 80 -8.50 4.41 -3.96
N LYS A 81 -9.39 4.02 -4.90
CA LYS A 81 -10.74 4.58 -5.03
C LYS A 81 -11.53 4.37 -3.74
N ASP A 82 -11.48 3.17 -3.17
CA ASP A 82 -12.14 2.86 -1.89
C ASP A 82 -11.61 3.73 -0.75
N ASN A 83 -10.29 3.96 -0.69
CA ASN A 83 -9.70 4.83 0.33
C ASN A 83 -10.12 6.29 0.16
N VAL A 84 -10.20 6.79 -1.08
CA VAL A 84 -10.67 8.15 -1.37
C VAL A 84 -12.15 8.31 -0.99
N ILE A 85 -12.99 7.34 -1.34
CA ILE A 85 -14.43 7.36 -1.02
C ILE A 85 -14.66 7.26 0.49
N LYS A 86 -14.00 6.32 1.18
CA LYS A 86 -14.10 6.15 2.64
C LYS A 86 -13.60 7.39 3.39
N ASN A 87 -12.49 8.00 2.95
CA ASN A 87 -11.99 9.23 3.55
C ASN A 87 -12.91 10.42 3.29
N ARG A 88 -13.54 10.51 2.12
CA ARG A 88 -14.55 11.55 1.83
C ARG A 88 -15.77 11.42 2.74
N GLN A 89 -16.27 10.20 2.97
CA GLN A 89 -17.38 9.95 3.88
C GLN A 89 -17.03 10.31 5.33
N ARG A 90 -15.85 9.90 5.82
CA ARG A 90 -15.35 10.27 7.16
C ARG A 90 -15.25 11.78 7.36
N ARG A 91 -14.81 12.52 6.35
CA ARG A 91 -14.76 13.99 6.41
C ARG A 91 -16.15 14.62 6.47
N ARG A 92 -17.13 14.07 5.73
CA ARG A 92 -18.51 14.56 5.75
C ARG A 92 -19.21 14.33 7.09
N THR A 93 -19.00 13.16 7.71
CA THR A 93 -19.57 12.87 9.04
C THR A 93 -18.93 13.70 10.14
N ALA A 94 -17.63 13.98 10.05
CA ALA A 94 -16.95 14.88 10.98
C ALA A 94 -17.41 16.35 10.86
N ALA A 95 -17.73 16.81 9.65
CA ALA A 95 -18.29 18.14 9.43
C ALA A 95 -19.73 18.28 9.95
N GLY A 96 -20.57 17.26 9.75
CA GLY A 96 -21.96 17.26 10.25
C GLY A 96 -22.10 17.08 11.77
N LYS A 97 -21.04 16.68 12.48
CA LYS A 97 -21.02 16.59 13.95
C LYS A 97 -20.61 17.90 14.65
N ARG A 98 -20.16 18.89 13.87
CA ARG A 98 -19.69 20.21 14.33
C ARG A 98 -20.69 21.34 14.04
N ALA A 99 -21.83 21.01 13.43
CA ALA A 99 -22.98 21.89 13.20
C ALA A 99 -24.08 21.47 14.18
#